data_AF-A7RW06-F1
#
_entry.id   AF-A7RW06-F1
#
_cell.length_a   1.000
_cell.length_b   1.000
_cell.length_c   1.000
_cell.angle_alpha   90.00
_cell.angle_beta   90.00
_cell.angle_gamma   90.00
#
_symmetry.space_group_name_H-M   'P 1'
#
loop_
_entity.id
_entity.type
_entity.pdbx_description
1 polymer ?
#
loop_
_entity_poly.entity_id
_entity_poly.type
_entity_poly.pdbx_seq_one_letter_code
_entity_poly.pdbx_strand_id
1 'polypeptide(L)'
;KCNQISFLVTRLPGFWSNKGCYVNGTNSTHTICKCYHLTGFAILMNVKGDMDAILKGDHRLALSLITYIGIVLSVVTLCIALLTFITFRFLKSSRTFLHKNLSISLILAQLLFLFGVNKTEIKLVCQIIAALLHYLWLASFAWMALEGVMLYLMLVKVFGTKTITNKKRAVFLTFGWGLPAVVVGVSAGIFPQGYSTQYYCWLSMERGFIWSFVGPALGVIAV
;
A
#
# COMPACT_ATOMS: atom_id res chain seq x y z
N LYS A 1 -40.63 -9.16 38.36
CA LYS A 1 -39.65 -8.37 39.15
C LYS A 1 -38.84 -7.51 38.18
N CYS A 2 -38.74 -6.21 38.42
CA CYS A 2 -38.05 -5.27 37.52
C CYS A 2 -36.60 -5.10 37.96
N ASN A 3 -35.67 -5.62 37.16
CA ASN A 3 -34.23 -5.51 37.42
C ASN A 3 -33.55 -4.93 36.17
N GLN A 4 -32.40 -4.28 36.36
CA GLN A 4 -31.52 -3.79 35.30
C GLN A 4 -30.08 -4.26 35.54
N ILE A 5 -29.25 -4.24 34.51
CA ILE A 5 -27.83 -4.62 34.62
C ILE A 5 -27.03 -3.40 35.08
N SER A 6 -26.37 -3.50 36.22
CA SER A 6 -25.49 -2.47 36.77
C SER A 6 -24.02 -2.91 36.71
N PHE A 7 -23.15 -1.98 36.33
CA PHE A 7 -21.70 -2.18 36.30
C PHE A 7 -21.07 -1.38 37.45
N LEU A 8 -20.45 -2.06 38.41
CA LEU A 8 -19.53 -1.41 39.35
C LEU A 8 -18.10 -1.59 38.82
N VAL A 9 -17.29 -0.52 38.91
CA VAL A 9 -15.85 -0.53 38.52
C VAL A 9 -15.07 -1.67 39.20
N THR A 10 -15.56 -2.16 40.34
CA THR A 10 -14.92 -3.19 41.16
C THR A 10 -15.38 -4.63 40.87
N ARG A 11 -16.40 -4.86 40.02
CA ARG A 11 -16.85 -6.22 39.62
C ARG A 11 -17.27 -6.27 38.16
N LEU A 12 -16.40 -6.87 37.33
CA LEU A 12 -16.74 -7.39 36.02
C LEU A 12 -16.80 -8.92 36.10
N PRO A 13 -17.86 -9.58 35.59
CA PRO A 13 -18.94 -9.05 34.74
C PRO A 13 -20.11 -8.42 35.53
N GLY A 14 -20.86 -7.50 34.90
CA GLY A 14 -21.97 -6.75 35.52
C GLY A 14 -23.04 -7.63 36.17
N PHE A 15 -23.77 -7.08 37.14
CA PHE A 15 -24.76 -7.83 37.94
C PHE A 15 -26.17 -7.24 37.82
N TRP A 16 -27.18 -8.09 38.04
CA TRP A 16 -28.57 -7.65 38.07
C TRP A 16 -28.86 -6.90 39.37
N SER A 17 -29.33 -5.66 39.22
CA SER A 17 -29.68 -4.77 40.31
C SER A 17 -31.12 -4.28 40.14
N ASN A 18 -31.87 -4.23 41.22
CA ASN A 18 -33.19 -3.61 41.29
C ASN A 18 -33.12 -2.14 41.70
N LYS A 19 -31.93 -1.60 41.99
CA LYS A 19 -31.76 -0.21 42.43
C LYS A 19 -32.20 0.73 41.32
N GLY A 20 -33.16 1.60 41.62
CA GLY A 20 -33.66 2.59 40.68
C GLY A 20 -34.74 2.09 39.71
N CYS A 21 -35.25 0.87 39.87
CA CYS A 21 -36.31 0.29 39.05
C CYS A 21 -37.51 -0.13 39.91
N TYR A 22 -38.73 0.15 39.43
CA TYR A 22 -39.98 -0.28 40.08
C TYR A 22 -41.03 -0.71 39.05
N VAL A 23 -41.97 -1.56 39.49
CA VAL A 23 -43.11 -1.98 38.67
C VAL A 23 -44.13 -0.85 38.65
N ASN A 24 -44.46 -0.35 37.46
CA ASN A 24 -45.45 0.71 37.29
C ASN A 24 -46.86 0.13 37.08
N GLY A 25 -46.99 -1.06 36.51
CA GLY A 25 -48.27 -1.72 36.32
C GLY A 25 -48.10 -3.16 35.84
N THR A 26 -49.02 -4.04 36.22
CA THR A 26 -49.02 -5.45 35.79
C THR A 26 -50.39 -5.77 35.22
N ASN A 27 -50.40 -6.33 34.01
CA ASN A 27 -51.58 -6.90 33.38
C ASN A 27 -51.34 -8.40 33.14
N SER A 28 -52.39 -9.16 32.80
CA SER A 28 -52.35 -10.62 32.61
C SER A 28 -51.32 -11.06 31.56
N THR A 29 -50.92 -10.18 30.64
CA THR A 29 -49.99 -10.47 29.55
C THR A 29 -48.62 -9.80 29.68
N HIS A 30 -48.48 -8.76 30.49
CA HIS A 30 -47.21 -8.02 30.59
C HIS A 30 -47.09 -7.22 31.88
N THR A 31 -45.85 -7.04 32.34
CA THR A 31 -45.50 -6.16 33.47
C THR A 31 -44.69 -4.98 32.94
N ILE A 32 -45.14 -3.75 33.23
CA ILE A 32 -44.46 -2.51 32.85
C ILE A 32 -43.52 -2.09 33.97
N CYS A 33 -42.23 -2.03 33.66
CA CYS A 33 -41.18 -1.57 34.57
C CYS A 33 -40.75 -0.14 34.21
N LYS A 34 -40.59 0.72 35.22
CA LYS A 34 -39.96 2.05 35.07
C LYS A 34 -38.68 2.11 35.87
N CYS A 35 -37.62 2.65 35.27
CA CYS A 35 -36.34 2.87 35.93
C CYS A 35 -35.90 4.32 35.73
N TYR A 36 -35.43 4.98 36.78
CA TYR A 36 -34.99 6.39 36.74
C TYR A 36 -33.46 6.56 36.71
N HIS A 37 -32.71 5.46 36.80
CA HIS A 37 -31.26 5.46 36.77
C HIS A 37 -30.79 4.33 35.86
N LEU A 38 -30.44 4.65 34.61
CA LEU A 38 -30.04 3.67 33.58
C LEU A 38 -28.52 3.64 33.46
N THR A 39 -27.89 2.53 33.85
CA THR A 39 -26.45 2.33 33.62
C THR A 39 -26.21 1.92 32.16
N GLY A 40 -26.07 2.93 31.29
CA GLY A 40 -25.38 2.88 29.99
C GLY A 40 -25.82 1.80 29.00
N PHE A 41 -26.82 2.09 28.16
CA PHE A 41 -27.16 1.31 26.95
C PHE A 41 -26.05 1.32 25.87
N ALA A 42 -25.01 2.13 26.04
CA ALA A 42 -23.90 2.27 25.09
C ALA A 42 -23.13 0.96 24.83
N ILE A 43 -23.22 -0.03 25.73
CA ILE A 43 -22.53 -1.32 25.57
C ILE A 43 -23.38 -2.34 24.78
N LEU A 44 -24.72 -2.25 24.83
CA LEU A 44 -25.62 -3.14 24.06
C LEU A 44 -25.93 -2.59 22.65
N MET A 45 -25.77 -1.28 22.43
CA MET A 45 -25.89 -0.62 21.11
C MET A 45 -24.55 -0.52 20.37
N ASN A 46 -23.58 -1.39 20.65
CA ASN A 46 -22.38 -1.47 19.82
C ASN A 46 -22.64 -2.29 18.54
N VAL A 47 -23.57 -1.83 17.69
CA VAL A 47 -23.70 -2.25 16.27
C VAL A 47 -22.58 -1.60 15.45
N LYS A 48 -21.35 -1.69 15.96
CA LYS A 48 -20.15 -1.17 15.29
C LYS A 48 -19.23 -2.31 14.86
N GLY A 49 -19.53 -3.55 15.25
CA GLY A 49 -18.79 -4.75 14.84
C GLY A 49 -19.12 -5.20 13.42
N ASP A 50 -20.40 -5.18 13.03
CA ASP A 50 -20.85 -5.81 11.78
C ASP A 50 -20.95 -4.84 10.59
N MET A 51 -21.41 -3.60 10.83
CA MET A 51 -21.49 -2.58 9.77
C MET A 51 -20.11 -2.12 9.31
N ASP A 52 -19.12 -2.03 10.21
CA ASP A 52 -17.73 -1.75 9.81
C ASP A 52 -17.13 -2.92 9.02
N ALA A 53 -17.52 -4.17 9.28
CA ALA A 53 -17.01 -5.33 8.55
C ALA A 53 -17.61 -5.41 7.13
N ILE A 54 -18.91 -5.15 6.98
CA ILE A 54 -19.62 -5.12 5.68
C ILE A 54 -19.16 -3.91 4.85
N LEU A 55 -19.08 -2.71 5.45
CA LEU A 55 -18.61 -1.50 4.78
C LEU A 55 -17.11 -1.60 4.40
N LYS A 56 -16.27 -2.22 5.23
CA LYS A 56 -14.87 -2.53 4.87
C LYS A 56 -14.80 -3.55 3.74
N GLY A 57 -15.75 -4.49 3.63
CA GLY A 57 -15.82 -5.45 2.54
C GLY A 57 -16.01 -4.77 1.19
N ASP A 58 -17.06 -3.96 1.05
CA ASP A 58 -17.38 -3.26 -0.20
C ASP A 58 -16.30 -2.26 -0.60
N HIS A 59 -15.74 -1.50 0.35
CA HIS A 59 -14.64 -0.59 0.07
C HIS A 59 -13.35 -1.32 -0.37
N ARG A 60 -13.04 -2.48 0.21
CA ARG A 60 -11.87 -3.29 -0.21
C ARG A 60 -12.08 -3.91 -1.58
N LEU A 61 -13.29 -4.38 -1.88
CA LEU A 61 -13.63 -4.90 -3.20
C LEU A 61 -13.54 -3.81 -4.28
N ALA A 62 -14.10 -2.63 -4.02
CA ALA A 62 -14.02 -1.50 -4.93
C ALA A 62 -12.56 -1.08 -5.19
N LEU A 63 -11.75 -0.95 -4.14
CA LEU A 63 -10.33 -0.58 -4.29
C LEU A 63 -9.55 -1.64 -5.07
N SER A 64 -9.80 -2.92 -4.82
CA SER A 64 -9.17 -4.03 -5.55
C SER A 64 -9.53 -3.99 -7.04
N LEU A 65 -10.82 -3.79 -7.35
CA LEU A 65 -11.32 -3.75 -8.73
C LEU A 65 -10.74 -2.56 -9.51
N ILE A 66 -10.72 -1.37 -8.90
CA ILE A 66 -10.12 -0.17 -9.50
C ILE A 66 -8.61 -0.40 -9.73
N THR A 67 -7.92 -1.00 -8.76
CA THR A 67 -6.48 -1.30 -8.86
C THR A 67 -6.21 -2.29 -10.00
N TYR A 68 -6.98 -3.37 -10.10
CA TYR A 68 -6.77 -4.40 -11.12
C TYR A 68 -7.03 -3.86 -12.53
N ILE A 69 -8.14 -3.15 -12.74
CA ILE A 69 -8.46 -2.52 -14.03
C ILE A 69 -7.43 -1.45 -14.38
N GLY A 70 -7.08 -0.60 -13.42
CA GLY A 70 -6.10 0.48 -13.61
C GLY A 70 -4.71 -0.04 -13.98
N ILE A 71 -4.24 -1.09 -13.31
CA ILE A 71 -2.96 -1.73 -13.62
C ILE A 71 -2.98 -2.38 -15.00
N VAL A 72 -4.03 -3.13 -15.35
CA VAL A 72 -4.11 -3.75 -16.69
C VAL A 72 -4.09 -2.68 -17.79
N LEU A 73 -4.87 -1.62 -17.64
CA LEU A 73 -4.88 -0.50 -18.58
C LEU A 73 -3.51 0.20 -18.65
N SER A 74 -2.87 0.42 -17.51
CA SER A 74 -1.53 1.01 -17.45
C SER A 74 -0.48 0.13 -18.12
N VAL A 75 -0.52 -1.20 -17.93
CA VAL A 75 0.40 -2.14 -18.58
C VAL A 75 0.21 -2.09 -20.10
N VAL A 76 -1.03 -2.14 -20.59
CA VAL A 76 -1.33 -2.10 -22.03
C VAL A 76 -0.79 -0.81 -22.66
N THR A 77 -1.06 0.34 -22.05
CA THR A 77 -0.60 1.64 -22.56
C THR A 77 0.94 1.78 -22.50
N LEU A 78 1.59 1.32 -21.43
CA LEU A 78 3.06 1.29 -21.33
C LEU A 78 3.69 0.36 -22.38
N CYS A 79 3.09 -0.80 -22.65
CA CYS A 79 3.54 -1.71 -23.69
C CYS A 79 3.46 -1.08 -25.08
N ILE A 80 2.36 -0.38 -25.40
CA ILE A 80 2.21 0.36 -26.66
C ILE A 80 3.28 1.45 -26.76
N ALA A 81 3.47 2.26 -25.71
CA ALA A 81 4.50 3.30 -25.69
C ALA A 81 5.91 2.73 -25.88
N LEU A 82 6.23 1.63 -25.19
CA LEU A 82 7.52 0.94 -25.32
C LEU A 82 7.73 0.41 -26.75
N LEU A 83 6.70 -0.19 -27.36
CA LEU A 83 6.72 -0.66 -28.74
C LEU A 83 7.03 0.49 -29.69
N THR A 84 6.33 1.62 -29.56
CA THR A 84 6.58 2.84 -30.35
C THR A 84 8.04 3.30 -30.21
N PHE A 85 8.58 3.34 -28.99
CA PHE A 85 9.97 3.75 -28.78
C PHE A 85 11.00 2.77 -29.37
N ILE A 86 10.65 1.49 -29.53
CA ILE A 86 11.53 0.47 -30.10
C ILE A 86 11.48 0.51 -31.65
N THR A 87 10.29 0.56 -32.23
CA THR A 87 10.07 0.46 -33.69
C THR A 87 10.47 1.74 -34.42
N PHE A 88 10.11 2.91 -33.87
CA PHE A 88 10.42 4.19 -34.50
C PHE A 88 11.87 4.58 -34.24
N ARG A 89 12.78 4.15 -35.14
CA ARG A 89 14.21 4.48 -35.11
C ARG A 89 14.46 5.99 -35.03
N PHE A 90 13.57 6.80 -35.61
CA PHE A 90 13.61 8.26 -35.58
C PHE A 90 13.54 8.84 -34.15
N LEU A 91 12.87 8.13 -33.23
CA LEU A 91 12.76 8.52 -31.84
C LEU A 91 13.93 8.06 -30.98
N LYS A 92 15.00 7.45 -31.53
CA LYS A 92 16.17 7.00 -30.75
C LYS A 92 17.01 8.19 -30.27
N SER A 93 16.54 8.82 -29.20
CA SER A 93 17.23 9.87 -28.46
C SER A 93 17.71 9.36 -27.10
N SER A 94 18.58 10.14 -26.46
CA SER A 94 19.00 9.91 -25.08
C SER A 94 17.81 9.91 -24.11
N ARG A 95 16.76 10.71 -24.38
CA ARG A 95 15.53 10.75 -23.57
C ARG A 95 14.75 9.44 -23.65
N THR A 96 14.61 8.92 -24.86
CA THR A 96 13.94 7.65 -25.15
C THR A 96 14.66 6.47 -24.49
N PHE A 97 15.96 6.56 -24.25
CA PHE A 97 16.68 5.54 -23.45
C PHE A 97 16.21 5.53 -21.98
N LEU A 98 16.07 6.70 -21.34
CA LEU A 98 15.56 6.77 -19.97
C LEU A 98 14.10 6.31 -19.88
N HIS A 99 13.22 6.83 -20.76
CA HIS A 99 11.82 6.40 -20.81
C HIS A 99 11.68 4.89 -21.02
N LYS A 100 12.52 4.27 -21.87
CA LYS A 100 12.52 2.80 -22.05
C LYS A 100 12.80 2.06 -20.75
N ASN A 101 13.84 2.45 -20.01
CA ASN A 101 14.18 1.79 -18.74
C ASN A 101 13.10 2.02 -17.68
N LEU A 102 12.55 3.24 -17.60
CA LEU A 102 11.41 3.56 -16.74
C LEU A 102 10.21 2.68 -17.07
N SER A 103 9.77 2.63 -18.34
CA SER A 103 8.64 1.80 -18.78
C SER A 103 8.88 0.31 -18.51
N ILE A 104 10.08 -0.21 -18.75
CA ILE A 104 10.42 -1.62 -18.46
C ILE A 104 10.30 -1.90 -16.96
N SER A 105 10.85 -1.03 -16.10
CA SER A 105 10.76 -1.20 -14.65
C SER A 105 9.30 -1.19 -14.16
N LEU A 106 8.48 -0.28 -14.69
CA LEU A 106 7.06 -0.16 -14.35
C LEU A 106 6.23 -1.36 -14.83
N ILE A 107 6.45 -1.84 -16.06
CA ILE A 107 5.76 -3.03 -16.57
C ILE A 107 6.10 -4.24 -15.70
N LEU A 108 7.38 -4.44 -15.39
CA LEU A 108 7.80 -5.55 -14.52
C LEU A 108 7.19 -5.43 -13.12
N ALA A 109 7.19 -4.24 -12.52
CA ALA A 109 6.59 -4.01 -11.20
C ALA A 109 5.08 -4.33 -11.20
N GLN A 110 4.37 -3.85 -12.21
CA GLN A 110 2.92 -4.03 -12.34
C GLN A 110 2.53 -5.48 -12.62
N LEU A 111 3.25 -6.17 -13.52
CA LEU A 111 3.02 -7.59 -13.76
C LEU A 111 3.31 -8.42 -12.51
N LEU A 112 4.40 -8.11 -11.81
CA LEU A 112 4.74 -8.81 -10.56
C LEU A 112 3.70 -8.54 -9.47
N PHE A 113 3.16 -7.33 -9.38
CA PHE A 113 2.07 -7.01 -8.47
C PHE A 113 0.81 -7.84 -8.80
N LEU A 114 0.43 -7.88 -10.08
CA LEU A 114 -0.77 -8.58 -10.57
C LEU A 114 -0.74 -10.08 -10.27
N PHE A 115 0.40 -10.73 -10.54
CA PHE A 115 0.53 -12.18 -10.40
C PHE A 115 1.10 -12.64 -9.05
N GLY A 116 1.84 -11.77 -8.36
CA GLY A 116 2.65 -12.14 -7.20
C GLY A 116 2.01 -11.84 -5.85
N VAL A 117 1.16 -10.82 -5.73
CA VAL A 117 0.68 -10.34 -4.40
C VAL A 117 -0.14 -11.39 -3.64
N ASN A 118 -0.85 -12.26 -4.35
CA ASN A 118 -1.70 -13.31 -3.78
C ASN A 118 -0.99 -14.66 -3.57
N LYS A 119 0.31 -14.79 -3.89
CA LYS A 119 1.06 -16.04 -3.77
C LYS A 119 1.62 -16.26 -2.36
N THR A 120 0.73 -16.44 -1.38
CA THR A 120 1.08 -16.56 0.05
C THR A 120 1.38 -17.99 0.52
N GLU A 121 1.21 -19.00 -0.34
CA GLU A 121 1.35 -20.43 0.03
C GLU A 121 2.75 -20.78 0.53
N ILE A 122 3.80 -20.19 -0.07
CA ILE A 122 5.19 -20.45 0.30
C ILE A 122 5.82 -19.14 0.79
N LYS A 123 6.15 -19.09 2.09
CA LYS A 123 6.75 -17.90 2.74
C LYS A 123 7.99 -17.38 2.01
N LEU A 124 8.87 -18.27 1.56
CA LEU A 124 10.09 -17.91 0.82
C LEU A 124 9.77 -17.23 -0.52
N VAL A 125 8.80 -17.77 -1.28
CA VAL A 125 8.37 -17.20 -2.57
C VAL A 125 7.77 -15.81 -2.34
N CYS A 126 6.95 -15.67 -1.31
CA CYS A 126 6.34 -14.41 -0.92
C CYS A 126 7.38 -13.34 -0.55
N GLN A 127 8.44 -13.72 0.18
CA GLN A 127 9.57 -12.83 0.50
C GLN A 127 10.33 -12.38 -0.74
N ILE A 128 10.62 -13.30 -1.67
CA ILE A 128 11.31 -12.97 -2.92
C ILE A 128 10.45 -12.01 -3.76
N ILE A 129 9.15 -12.28 -3.89
CA ILE A 129 8.22 -11.42 -4.62
C ILE A 129 8.17 -10.03 -3.98
N ALA A 130 8.03 -9.94 -2.66
CA ALA A 130 7.99 -8.66 -1.95
C ALA A 130 9.30 -7.87 -2.12
N ALA A 131 10.46 -8.53 -2.03
CA ALA A 131 11.76 -7.90 -2.23
C ALA A 131 11.96 -7.42 -3.67
N LEU A 132 11.56 -8.23 -4.65
CA LEU A 132 11.63 -7.87 -6.06
C LEU A 132 10.68 -6.71 -6.40
N LEU A 133 9.47 -6.72 -5.83
CA LEU A 133 8.51 -5.65 -6.01
C LEU A 133 9.02 -4.34 -5.38
N HIS A 134 9.59 -4.41 -4.17
CA HIS A 134 10.25 -3.27 -3.52
C HIS A 134 11.37 -2.69 -4.39
N TYR A 135 12.22 -3.55 -4.95
CA TYR A 135 13.30 -3.14 -5.86
C TYR A 135 12.76 -2.47 -7.12
N LEU A 136 11.77 -3.08 -7.79
CA LEU A 136 11.25 -2.56 -9.05
C LEU A 136 10.57 -1.19 -8.88
N TRP A 137 9.81 -0.98 -7.81
CA TRP A 137 9.22 0.34 -7.53
C TRP A 137 10.27 1.40 -7.21
N LEU A 138 11.29 1.07 -6.40
CA LEU A 138 12.40 1.98 -6.14
C LEU A 138 13.19 2.29 -7.42
N ALA A 139 13.38 1.30 -8.29
CA ALA A 139 14.01 1.50 -9.59
C ALA A 139 13.18 2.44 -10.47
N SER A 140 11.86 2.29 -10.51
CA SER A 140 11.00 3.23 -11.22
C SER A 140 11.15 4.67 -10.70
N PHE A 141 11.20 4.88 -9.38
CA PHE A 141 11.45 6.21 -8.82
C PHE A 141 12.85 6.74 -9.15
N ALA A 142 13.89 5.90 -9.07
CA ALA A 142 15.23 6.31 -9.46
C ALA A 142 15.30 6.71 -10.94
N TRP A 143 14.67 5.93 -11.83
CA TRP A 143 14.59 6.26 -13.26
C TRP A 143 13.83 7.55 -13.54
N MET A 144 12.73 7.80 -12.80
CA MET A 144 11.97 9.04 -12.86
C MET A 144 12.81 10.25 -12.39
N ALA A 145 13.57 10.11 -11.31
CA ALA A 145 14.50 11.15 -10.85
C ALA A 145 15.59 11.45 -11.88
N LEU A 146 16.18 10.42 -12.48
CA LEU A 146 17.19 10.57 -13.54
C LEU A 146 16.61 11.24 -14.80
N GLU A 147 15.35 10.98 -15.11
CA GLU A 147 14.63 11.68 -16.17
C GLU A 147 14.50 13.17 -15.87
N GLY A 148 14.11 13.53 -14.64
CA GLY A 148 14.06 14.92 -14.17
C GLY A 148 15.41 15.62 -14.28
N VAL A 149 16.49 14.99 -13.81
CA VAL A 149 17.87 15.50 -13.94
C VAL A 149 18.25 15.66 -15.40
N MET A 150 17.89 14.71 -16.27
CA MET A 150 18.17 14.80 -17.70
C MET A 150 17.46 16.01 -18.34
N LEU A 151 16.18 16.24 -18.00
CA LEU A 151 15.41 17.39 -18.48
C LEU A 151 16.05 18.70 -18.00
N TYR A 152 16.42 18.79 -16.73
CA TYR A 152 17.12 19.95 -16.17
C TYR A 152 18.44 20.25 -16.90
N LEU A 153 19.27 19.24 -17.12
CA LEU A 153 20.54 19.39 -17.83
C LEU A 153 20.35 19.82 -19.29
N MET A 154 19.31 19.34 -19.97
CA MET A 154 18.98 19.78 -21.33
C MET A 154 18.51 21.23 -21.40
N LEU A 155 17.80 21.71 -20.38
CA LEU A 155 17.28 23.08 -20.34
C LEU A 155 18.34 24.11 -19.92
N VAL A 156 19.14 23.80 -18.89
CA VAL A 156 20.08 24.77 -18.29
C VAL A 156 21.47 24.72 -18.93
N LYS A 157 21.98 23.53 -19.30
CA LYS A 157 23.27 23.39 -19.99
C LYS A 157 23.08 23.48 -21.50
N VAL A 158 23.01 24.73 -21.96
CA VAL A 158 22.90 25.16 -23.35
C VAL A 158 24.11 24.64 -24.18
N PHE A 159 23.85 23.70 -25.09
CA PHE A 159 24.70 23.27 -26.23
C PHE A 159 26.04 22.52 -25.99
N GLY A 160 26.05 21.43 -25.21
CA GLY A 160 27.17 20.46 -25.23
C GLY A 160 26.79 18.98 -25.44
N THR A 161 25.52 18.62 -25.37
CA THR A 161 25.12 17.22 -25.12
C THR A 161 23.93 16.77 -25.98
N LYS A 162 23.96 16.98 -27.30
CA LYS A 162 23.00 16.30 -28.19
C LYS A 162 23.17 14.77 -28.18
N THR A 163 24.34 14.28 -27.75
CA THR A 163 24.63 12.85 -27.60
C THR A 163 25.16 12.57 -26.19
N ILE A 164 24.37 11.88 -25.35
CA ILE A 164 24.92 11.28 -24.13
C ILE A 164 25.97 10.25 -24.56
N THR A 165 27.24 10.54 -24.29
CA THR A 165 28.35 9.61 -24.52
C THR A 165 28.08 8.28 -23.81
N ASN A 166 28.53 7.16 -24.38
CA ASN A 166 28.35 5.83 -23.77
C ASN A 166 28.78 5.78 -22.29
N LYS A 167 29.84 6.52 -21.91
CA LYS A 167 30.28 6.67 -20.51
C LYS A 167 29.19 7.26 -19.60
N LYS A 168 28.52 8.34 -20.02
CA LYS A 168 27.42 8.95 -19.26
C LYS A 168 26.20 8.03 -19.18
N ARG A 169 25.89 7.27 -20.25
CA ARG A 169 24.81 6.25 -20.23
C ARG A 169 25.08 5.16 -19.20
N ALA A 170 26.33 4.67 -19.15
CA ALA A 170 26.74 3.69 -18.15
C ALA A 170 26.55 4.24 -16.73
N VAL A 171 26.95 5.49 -16.47
CA VAL A 171 26.74 6.16 -15.17
C VAL A 171 25.25 6.22 -14.81
N PHE A 172 24.39 6.71 -15.71
CA PHE A 172 22.94 6.74 -15.46
C PHE A 172 22.36 5.35 -15.18
N LEU A 173 22.81 4.33 -15.91
CA LEU A 173 22.39 2.94 -15.70
C LEU A 173 22.82 2.41 -14.32
N THR A 174 24.05 2.71 -13.90
CA THR A 174 24.55 2.32 -12.58
C THR A 174 23.80 3.02 -11.44
N PHE A 175 23.43 4.29 -11.60
CA PHE A 175 22.63 4.99 -10.59
C PHE A 175 21.18 4.50 -10.57
N GLY A 176 20.56 4.34 -11.74
CA GLY A 176 19.14 3.97 -11.87
C GLY A 176 18.84 2.57 -11.32
N TRP A 177 19.72 1.59 -11.53
CA TRP A 177 19.54 0.24 -11.00
C TRP A 177 20.31 0.00 -9.70
N GLY A 178 21.46 0.64 -9.51
CA GLY A 178 22.34 0.40 -8.37
C GLY A 178 21.81 1.00 -7.07
N LEU A 179 21.30 2.23 -7.07
CA LEU A 179 20.74 2.84 -5.86
C LEU A 179 19.60 2.00 -5.26
N PRO A 180 18.57 1.59 -6.03
CA PRO A 180 17.54 0.67 -5.55
C PRO A 180 18.10 -0.66 -5.03
N ALA A 181 19.09 -1.23 -5.71
CA ALA A 181 19.70 -2.51 -5.30
C ALA A 181 20.38 -2.39 -3.94
N VAL A 182 21.10 -1.30 -3.69
CA VAL A 182 21.75 -1.04 -2.40
C VAL A 182 20.71 -0.89 -1.29
N VAL A 183 19.65 -0.09 -1.52
CA VAL A 183 18.58 0.12 -0.52
C VAL A 183 17.89 -1.20 -0.17
N VAL A 184 17.51 -2.00 -1.17
CA VAL A 184 16.85 -3.28 -0.95
C VAL A 184 17.80 -4.29 -0.30
N GLY A 185 19.07 -4.34 -0.72
CA GLY A 185 20.08 -5.22 -0.16
C GLY A 185 20.33 -4.95 1.32
N VAL A 186 20.47 -3.68 1.72
CA VAL A 186 20.60 -3.29 3.12
C VAL A 186 19.33 -3.64 3.90
N SER A 187 18.16 -3.35 3.34
CA SER A 187 16.87 -3.64 3.99
C SER A 187 16.65 -5.14 4.20
N ALA A 188 17.01 -5.97 3.21
CA ALA A 188 16.93 -7.42 3.28
C ALA A 188 17.98 -8.02 4.23
N GLY A 189 19.15 -7.41 4.35
CA GLY A 189 20.18 -7.83 5.30
C GLY A 189 19.80 -7.55 6.76
N ILE A 190 19.15 -6.42 7.03
CA ILE A 190 18.75 -6.04 8.40
C ILE A 190 17.53 -6.83 8.86
N PHE A 191 16.49 -6.93 8.03
CA PHE A 191 15.22 -7.56 8.44
C PHE A 191 14.56 -8.34 7.29
N PRO A 192 15.08 -9.52 6.94
CA PRO A 192 14.54 -10.34 5.85
C PRO A 192 13.11 -10.83 6.13
N GLN A 193 12.77 -11.00 7.42
CA GLN A 193 11.44 -11.41 7.86
C GLN A 193 10.38 -10.33 7.58
N GLY A 194 10.78 -9.07 7.41
CA GLY A 194 9.88 -7.95 7.10
C GLY A 194 9.30 -7.97 5.69
N TYR A 195 9.80 -8.85 4.81
CA TYR A 195 9.28 -9.05 3.46
C TYR A 195 8.16 -10.10 3.37
N SER A 196 7.61 -10.56 4.51
CA SER A 196 6.49 -11.50 4.53
C SER A 196 5.37 -10.99 5.43
N THR A 197 4.13 -10.99 4.92
CA THR A 197 2.91 -10.71 5.70
C THR A 197 1.94 -11.89 5.57
N GLN A 198 1.07 -12.12 6.55
CA GLN A 198 0.10 -13.23 6.58
C GLN A 198 -0.94 -13.17 5.45
N TYR A 199 -1.23 -11.98 4.92
CA TYR A 199 -2.36 -11.76 3.99
C TYR A 199 -1.93 -11.39 2.56
N TYR A 200 -0.70 -10.93 2.35
CA TYR A 200 -0.21 -10.46 1.06
C TYR A 200 1.32 -10.45 1.01
N CYS A 201 1.89 -10.55 -0.19
CA CYS A 201 3.34 -10.52 -0.40
C CYS A 201 3.86 -9.09 -0.59
N TRP A 202 3.96 -8.36 0.52
CA TRP A 202 4.50 -7.00 0.58
C TRP A 202 5.26 -6.73 1.88
N LEU A 203 5.94 -5.57 1.93
CA LEU A 203 6.61 -5.07 3.13
C LEU A 203 5.65 -4.98 4.31
N SER A 204 6.09 -5.51 5.44
CA SER A 204 5.43 -5.33 6.72
C SER A 204 5.54 -3.87 7.19
N MET A 205 4.47 -3.38 7.82
CA MET A 205 4.42 -2.06 8.46
C MET A 205 5.02 -2.08 9.87
N GLU A 206 5.39 -3.25 10.39
CA GLU A 206 6.00 -3.39 11.70
C GLU A 206 7.39 -2.75 11.76
N ARG A 207 7.72 -2.16 12.92
CA ARG A 207 9.02 -1.51 13.21
C ARG A 207 9.43 -0.38 12.25
N GLY A 208 8.47 0.18 11.49
CA GLY A 208 8.76 1.26 10.55
C GLY A 208 9.55 0.79 9.31
N PHE A 209 9.57 -0.50 9.00
CA PHE A 209 10.27 -1.04 7.83
C PHE A 209 9.82 -0.39 6.51
N ILE A 210 8.56 0.05 6.44
CA ILE A 210 8.01 0.81 5.30
C ILE A 210 8.79 2.08 4.96
N TRP A 211 9.55 2.67 5.91
CA TRP A 211 10.39 3.84 5.65
C TRP A 211 11.56 3.55 4.70
N SER A 212 11.97 2.29 4.54
CA SER A 212 12.94 1.91 3.51
C SER A 212 12.45 2.20 2.09
N PHE A 213 11.12 2.21 1.91
CA PHE A 213 10.46 2.53 0.64
C PHE A 213 10.03 4.01 0.59
N VAL A 214 9.35 4.48 1.63
CA VAL A 214 8.76 5.83 1.68
C VAL A 214 9.86 6.91 1.71
N GLY A 215 10.96 6.68 2.44
CA GLY A 215 12.06 7.64 2.53
C GLY A 215 12.65 8.00 1.16
N PRO A 216 13.14 7.02 0.38
CA PRO A 216 13.64 7.28 -0.98
C PRO A 216 12.58 7.89 -1.90
N ALA A 217 11.32 7.46 -1.81
CA ALA A 217 10.24 8.01 -2.64
C ALA A 217 10.01 9.51 -2.35
N LEU A 218 9.96 9.90 -1.07
CA LEU A 218 9.85 11.31 -0.67
C LEU A 218 11.06 12.13 -1.11
N GLY A 219 12.26 11.56 -0.98
CA GLY A 219 13.49 12.21 -1.46
C GLY A 219 13.46 12.51 -2.95
N VAL A 220 12.92 11.59 -3.77
CA VAL A 220 12.74 11.82 -5.21
C VAL A 220 11.68 12.88 -5.50
N ILE A 221 10.58 12.91 -4.75
CA ILE A 221 9.49 13.89 -4.94
C ILE A 221 9.92 15.31 -4.56
N ALA A 222 10.83 15.45 -3.59
CA ALA A 222 11.29 16.74 -3.09
C ALA A 222 12.32 17.44 -3.99
N VAL A 223 12.93 16.72 -4.94
CA VAL A 223 13.97 17.21 -5.86
C VAL A 223 13.35 17.70 -7.16
#